data_AF-A0A7S1NC49-F1
#
_entry.id   AF-A0A7S1NC49-F1
#
_cell.length_a   1.000
_cell.length_b   1.000
_cell.length_c   1.000
_cell.angle_alpha   90.00
_cell.angle_beta   90.00
_cell.angle_gamma   90.00
#
_symmetry.space_group_name_H-M   'P 1'
#
loop_
_entity.id
_entity.type
_entity.pdbx_description
1 polymer ?
#
loop_
_entity_poly.entity_id
_entity_poly.type
_entity_poly.pdbx_seq_one_letter_code
_entity_poly.pdbx_strand_id
1 'polypeptide(L)'
;YTIWKRKISVWRRLVDGIIPTEKQASLIAQELKGKCTEQVWMSLNTVTDICHADGLDRIQVVLDKYFMGDATATVTQRIDETMNYRRSSNQDLDDFIRTLRLKLQNLDEVGEVLPQRVRANLLLKNSNMSDMERSIVLATTSRNLEFNAIAD
;
A
#
# COMPACT_ATOMS: atom_id res chain seq x y z
N TYR A 1 12.47 1.03 -2.14
CA TYR A 1 13.04 1.29 -3.49
C TYR A 1 12.59 0.16 -4.40
N THR A 2 11.68 0.42 -5.33
CA THR A 2 11.04 -0.61 -6.16
C THR A 2 12.06 -1.31 -7.07
N ILE A 3 11.93 -2.64 -7.23
CA ILE A 3 12.87 -3.50 -7.98
C ILE A 3 13.12 -2.97 -9.41
N TRP A 4 12.11 -2.36 -10.04
CA TRP A 4 12.21 -1.82 -11.39
C TRP A 4 13.15 -0.61 -11.49
N LYS A 5 13.20 0.29 -10.49
CA LYS A 5 14.15 1.42 -10.47
C LYS A 5 15.59 0.94 -10.43
N ARG A 6 15.86 -0.11 -9.65
CA ARG A 6 17.19 -0.73 -9.58
C ARG A 6 17.56 -1.36 -10.93
N LYS A 7 16.62 -2.03 -11.61
CA LYS A 7 16.84 -2.59 -12.95
C LYS A 7 17.16 -1.52 -14.00
N ILE A 8 16.39 -0.43 -14.05
CA ILE A 8 16.66 0.68 -14.99
C ILE A 8 18.00 1.35 -14.68
N SER A 9 18.35 1.53 -13.41
CA SER A 9 19.64 2.12 -13.01
C SER A 9 20.84 1.26 -13.42
N VAL A 10 20.74 -0.07 -13.26
CA VAL A 10 21.77 -1.01 -13.71
C VAL A 10 21.86 -1.02 -15.23
N TRP A 11 20.73 -1.04 -15.93
CA TRP A 11 20.71 -0.98 -17.39
C TRP A 11 21.33 0.32 -17.92
N ARG A 12 20.97 1.49 -17.35
CA ARG A 12 21.50 2.80 -17.74
C ARG A 12 23.02 2.83 -17.63
N ARG A 13 23.59 2.23 -16.56
CA ARG A 13 25.05 2.09 -16.40
C ARG A 13 25.71 1.17 -17.42
N LEU A 14 24.99 0.17 -17.95
CA LEU A 14 25.53 -0.78 -18.94
C LEU A 14 25.53 -0.20 -20.35
N VAL A 15 24.59 0.71 -20.66
CA VAL A 15 24.42 1.28 -22.01
C VAL A 15 24.96 2.71 -22.13
N ASP A 16 25.48 3.27 -21.04
CA ASP A 16 26.01 4.63 -20.99
C ASP A 16 27.16 4.79 -21.99
N GLY A 17 27.08 5.84 -22.83
CA GLY A 17 28.05 6.07 -23.91
C GLY A 17 27.97 5.11 -25.11
N ILE A 18 27.15 4.06 -25.06
CA ILE A 18 26.98 3.08 -26.16
C ILE A 18 25.70 3.36 -26.95
N ILE A 19 24.63 3.76 -26.26
CA ILE A 19 23.32 4.02 -26.87
C ILE A 19 22.99 5.51 -26.73
N PRO A 20 22.67 6.22 -27.84
CA PRO A 20 22.21 7.61 -27.79
C PRO A 20 21.01 7.75 -26.84
N THR A 21 21.02 8.77 -25.98
CA THR A 21 19.98 9.03 -24.98
C THR A 21 18.57 9.08 -25.60
N GLU A 22 18.47 9.63 -26.80
CA GLU A 22 17.27 9.68 -27.65
C GLU A 22 16.66 8.29 -27.94
N LYS A 23 17.46 7.23 -27.99
CA LYS A 23 16.99 5.87 -28.32
C LYS A 23 16.75 5.00 -27.09
N GLN A 24 17.24 5.42 -25.92
CA GLN A 24 17.18 4.62 -24.70
C GLN A 24 15.74 4.38 -24.25
N ALA A 25 14.89 5.40 -24.33
CA ALA A 25 13.49 5.29 -23.93
C ALA A 25 12.72 4.28 -24.80
N SER A 26 12.96 4.26 -26.11
CA SER A 26 12.31 3.34 -27.06
C SER A 26 12.65 1.89 -26.77
N LEU A 27 13.91 1.61 -26.44
CA LEU A 27 14.37 0.27 -26.10
C LEU A 27 13.72 -0.21 -24.80
N ILE A 28 13.64 0.64 -23.78
CA ILE A 28 12.95 0.27 -22.53
C ILE A 28 11.46 0.07 -22.77
N ALA A 29 10.80 0.96 -23.53
CA ALA A 29 9.37 0.86 -23.80
C ALA A 29 8.98 -0.44 -24.52
N GLN A 30 9.86 -1.00 -25.35
CA GLN A 30 9.68 -2.29 -26.02
C GLN A 30 9.90 -3.49 -25.09
N GLU A 31 10.76 -3.36 -24.09
CA GLU A 31 11.05 -4.42 -23.11
C GLU A 31 10.05 -4.47 -21.95
N LEU A 32 9.25 -3.42 -21.76
CA LEU A 32 8.13 -3.44 -20.81
C LEU A 32 7.10 -4.49 -21.23
N LYS A 33 6.53 -5.20 -20.25
CA LYS A 33 5.47 -6.21 -20.48
C LYS A 33 4.20 -5.89 -19.69
N GLY A 34 3.06 -6.28 -20.26
CA GLY A 34 1.74 -6.20 -19.62
C GLY A 34 1.22 -4.76 -19.48
N LYS A 35 0.44 -4.51 -18.42
CA LYS A 35 -0.23 -3.21 -18.19
C LYS A 35 0.71 -2.01 -18.06
N CYS A 36 1.97 -2.23 -17.69
CA CYS A 36 2.97 -1.16 -17.63
C CYS A 36 3.28 -0.59 -19.02
N THR A 37 3.35 -1.47 -20.03
CA THR A 37 3.57 -1.10 -21.43
C THR A 37 2.41 -0.25 -21.92
N GLU A 38 1.18 -0.72 -21.72
CA GLU A 38 -0.04 0.00 -22.12
C GLU A 38 -0.10 1.41 -21.53
N GLN A 39 0.23 1.58 -20.25
CA GLN A 39 0.23 2.88 -19.60
C GLN A 39 1.31 3.83 -20.13
N VAL A 40 2.51 3.31 -20.42
CA VAL A 40 3.57 4.09 -21.06
C VAL A 40 3.15 4.53 -22.46
N TRP A 41 2.65 3.61 -23.29
CA TRP A 41 2.22 3.94 -24.67
C TRP A 41 0.99 4.85 -24.73
N MET A 42 0.03 4.70 -23.80
CA MET A 42 -1.13 5.60 -23.70
C MET A 42 -0.76 7.01 -23.22
N SER A 43 0.32 7.15 -22.46
CA SER A 43 0.77 8.46 -21.95
C SER A 43 1.51 9.31 -22.99
N LEU A 44 1.80 8.75 -24.16
CA LEU A 44 2.58 9.39 -25.21
C LEU A 44 1.66 9.88 -26.32
N ASN A 45 1.73 11.18 -26.61
CA ASN A 45 0.91 11.79 -27.65
C ASN A 45 1.56 11.67 -29.04
N THR A 46 2.89 11.53 -29.11
CA THR A 46 3.60 11.44 -30.39
C THR A 46 4.80 10.50 -30.29
N VAL A 47 5.12 9.80 -31.39
CA VAL A 47 6.28 8.87 -31.47
C VAL A 47 7.62 9.58 -31.14
N THR A 48 7.69 10.89 -31.41
CA THR A 48 8.82 11.75 -31.09
C THR A 48 9.03 11.98 -29.59
N ASP A 49 8.03 11.75 -28.75
CA ASP A 49 8.13 11.96 -27.29
C ASP A 49 9.00 10.90 -26.60
N ILE A 50 9.05 9.67 -27.15
CA ILE A 50 9.97 8.63 -26.66
C ILE A 50 11.38 8.89 -27.21
N CYS A 51 11.49 9.27 -28.48
CA CYS A 51 12.80 9.38 -29.15
C CYS A 51 13.62 10.64 -28.77
N HIS A 52 13.33 11.24 -27.61
CA HIS A 52 13.94 12.48 -27.15
C HIS A 52 14.87 12.22 -25.95
N ALA A 53 15.83 13.11 -25.71
CA ALA A 53 16.84 12.94 -24.66
C ALA A 53 16.25 12.82 -23.24
N ASP A 54 15.04 13.32 -23.01
CA ASP A 54 14.28 13.24 -21.75
C ASP A 54 13.25 12.09 -21.73
N GLY A 55 13.14 11.31 -22.80
CA GLY A 55 12.13 10.25 -22.93
C GLY A 55 12.23 9.19 -21.84
N LEU A 56 13.46 8.91 -21.36
CA LEU A 56 13.69 7.96 -20.28
C LEU A 56 13.14 8.47 -18.95
N ASP A 57 13.35 9.75 -18.65
CA ASP A 57 12.86 10.36 -17.40
C ASP A 57 11.33 10.47 -17.44
N ARG A 58 10.72 10.73 -18.61
CA ARG A 58 9.26 10.67 -18.80
C ARG A 58 8.69 9.28 -18.53
N ILE A 59 9.30 8.22 -19.07
CA ILE A 59 8.89 6.84 -18.80
C ILE A 59 9.01 6.54 -17.30
N GLN A 60 10.08 6.99 -16.63
CA GLN A 60 10.22 6.82 -15.19
C GLN A 60 9.10 7.50 -14.41
N VAL A 61 8.70 8.72 -14.77
CA VAL A 61 7.58 9.44 -14.13
C VAL A 61 6.25 8.70 -14.31
N VAL A 62 5.99 8.15 -15.49
CA VAL A 62 4.76 7.39 -15.77
C VAL A 62 4.74 6.08 -14.99
N LEU A 63 5.85 5.34 -14.98
CA LEU A 63 5.99 4.13 -14.19
C LEU A 63 5.90 4.44 -12.70
N ASP A 64 6.48 5.55 -12.24
CA ASP A 64 6.35 6.01 -10.85
C ASP A 64 4.90 6.27 -10.50
N LYS A 65 4.16 7.00 -11.33
CA LYS A 65 2.74 7.25 -11.09
C LYS A 65 1.92 5.95 -11.07
N TYR A 66 2.21 5.02 -11.98
CA TYR A 66 1.51 3.73 -12.04
C TYR A 66 1.78 2.87 -10.79
N PHE A 67 3.04 2.70 -10.41
CA PHE A 67 3.43 1.91 -9.24
C PHE A 67 3.17 2.62 -7.90
N MET A 68 3.14 3.95 -7.86
CA MET A 68 2.71 4.71 -6.69
C MET A 68 1.19 4.71 -6.53
N GLY A 69 0.43 4.75 -7.63
CA GLY A 69 -1.02 4.56 -7.60
C GLY A 69 -1.41 3.22 -6.99
N ASP A 70 -0.63 2.18 -7.28
CA ASP A 70 -0.76 0.86 -6.65
C ASP A 70 -0.47 0.89 -5.13
N ALA A 71 0.54 1.66 -4.71
CA ALA A 71 0.84 1.84 -3.29
C ALA A 71 -0.30 2.55 -2.54
N THR A 72 -0.85 3.64 -3.08
CA THR A 72 -1.99 4.34 -2.47
C THR A 72 -3.23 3.43 -2.45
N ALA A 73 -3.50 2.70 -3.53
CA ALA A 73 -4.60 1.74 -3.58
C ALA A 73 -4.44 0.63 -2.53
N THR A 74 -3.21 0.12 -2.36
CA THR A 74 -2.87 -0.88 -1.34
C THR A 74 -3.08 -0.35 0.07
N VAL A 75 -2.67 0.90 0.36
CA VAL A 75 -2.90 1.53 1.66
C VAL A 75 -4.40 1.69 1.92
N THR A 76 -5.15 2.25 0.98
CA THR A 76 -6.60 2.40 1.09
C THR A 76 -7.30 1.06 1.33
N GLN A 77 -6.92 0.02 0.58
CA GLN A 77 -7.47 -1.32 0.77
C GLN A 77 -7.19 -1.86 2.18
N ARG A 78 -5.97 -1.70 2.70
CA ARG A 78 -5.62 -2.14 4.07
C ARG A 78 -6.40 -1.38 5.14
N ILE A 79 -6.63 -0.07 4.94
CA ILE A 79 -7.47 0.74 5.82
C ILE A 79 -8.90 0.21 5.81
N ASP A 80 -9.49 0.02 4.64
CA ASP A 80 -10.86 -0.48 4.50
C ASP A 80 -11.01 -1.88 5.11
N GLU A 81 -10.06 -2.78 4.84
CA GLU A 81 -10.04 -4.12 5.41
C GLU A 81 -9.94 -4.12 6.93
N THR A 82 -9.25 -3.15 7.53
CA THR A 82 -9.09 -3.05 8.99
C THR A 82 -10.31 -2.40 9.63
N MET A 83 -10.79 -1.29 9.06
CA MET A 83 -11.93 -0.53 9.58
C MET A 83 -13.25 -1.30 9.49
N ASN A 84 -13.43 -2.08 8.42
CA ASN A 84 -14.66 -2.84 8.17
C ASN A 84 -14.61 -4.28 8.73
N TYR A 85 -13.48 -4.72 9.29
CA TYR A 85 -13.38 -6.05 9.86
C TYR A 85 -14.26 -6.19 11.10
N ARG A 86 -15.29 -7.03 11.03
CA ARG A 86 -16.22 -7.31 12.12
C ARG A 86 -16.18 -8.79 12.48
N ARG A 87 -16.33 -9.07 13.78
CA ARG A 87 -16.48 -10.43 14.30
C ARG A 87 -17.74 -11.06 13.74
N SER A 88 -17.61 -12.23 13.15
CA SER A 88 -18.75 -13.05 12.73
C SER A 88 -19.41 -13.71 13.95
N SER A 89 -20.70 -14.03 13.87
CA SER A 89 -21.44 -14.71 14.95
C SER A 89 -20.82 -16.05 15.36
N ASN A 90 -20.15 -16.71 14.43
CA ASN A 90 -19.55 -18.04 14.62
C ASN A 90 -18.05 -17.96 14.94
N GLN A 91 -17.48 -16.76 14.97
CA GLN A 91 -16.06 -16.56 15.23
C GLN A 91 -15.83 -16.42 16.73
N ASP A 92 -14.81 -17.11 17.24
CA ASP A 92 -14.40 -16.93 18.62
C ASP A 92 -13.83 -15.51 18.84
N LEU A 93 -13.97 -15.00 20.07
CA LEU A 93 -13.52 -13.66 20.42
C LEU A 93 -11.99 -13.56 20.33
N ASP A 94 -11.27 -14.61 20.76
CA ASP A 94 -9.80 -14.63 20.74
C ASP A 94 -9.26 -14.63 19.30
N ASP A 95 -9.87 -15.41 18.40
CA ASP A 95 -9.54 -15.42 16.98
C ASP A 95 -9.82 -14.07 16.31
N PHE A 96 -10.92 -13.42 16.70
CA PHE A 96 -11.24 -12.07 16.24
C PHE A 96 -10.18 -11.06 16.69
N ILE A 97 -9.81 -11.08 17.97
CA ILE A 97 -8.81 -10.16 18.53
C ILE A 97 -7.45 -10.38 17.85
N ARG A 98 -7.02 -11.63 17.67
CA ARG A 98 -5.77 -11.96 16.96
C ARG A 98 -5.79 -11.43 15.52
N THR A 99 -6.87 -11.68 14.78
CA THR A 99 -6.98 -11.24 13.38
C THR A 99 -7.01 -9.73 13.26
N LEU A 100 -7.74 -9.05 14.15
CA LEU A 100 -7.80 -7.58 14.17
C LEU A 100 -6.42 -6.98 14.52
N ARG A 101 -5.69 -7.58 15.45
CA ARG A 101 -4.31 -7.15 15.79
C ARG A 101 -3.38 -7.27 14.58
N LEU A 102 -3.41 -8.38 13.86
CA LEU A 102 -2.62 -8.56 12.63
C LEU A 102 -2.96 -7.51 11.58
N LYS A 103 -4.24 -7.18 11.39
CA LYS A 103 -4.68 -6.12 10.47
C LYS A 103 -4.17 -4.74 10.89
N LEU A 104 -4.22 -4.41 12.18
CA LEU A 104 -3.67 -3.16 12.72
C LEU A 104 -2.14 -3.09 12.55
N GLN A 105 -1.43 -4.19 12.77
CA GLN A 105 0.01 -4.26 12.54
C GLN A 105 0.37 -4.05 11.06
N ASN A 106 -0.39 -4.65 10.15
CA ASN A 106 -0.21 -4.43 8.71
C ASN A 106 -0.48 -2.97 8.27
N LEU A 107 -1.29 -2.23 9.05
CA LEU A 107 -1.54 -0.80 8.88
C LEU A 107 -0.35 0.02 9.39
N ASP A 108 0.20 -0.35 10.55
CA ASP A 108 1.38 0.28 11.13
C ASP A 108 2.60 0.16 10.20
N GLU A 109 2.77 -0.99 9.55
CA GLU A 109 3.84 -1.25 8.58
C GLU A 109 3.80 -0.34 7.35
N VAL A 110 2.63 0.21 7.00
CA VAL A 110 2.49 1.16 5.88
C VAL A 110 2.49 2.63 6.34
N GLY A 111 2.74 2.88 7.63
CA GLY A 111 2.85 4.23 8.20
C GLY A 111 1.54 4.81 8.72
N GLU A 112 0.43 4.07 8.64
CA GLU A 112 -0.89 4.51 9.08
C GLU A 112 -1.14 4.07 10.53
N VAL A 113 -0.49 4.74 11.49
CA VAL A 113 -0.56 4.36 12.90
C VAL A 113 -1.80 4.95 13.56
N LEU A 114 -2.79 4.10 13.85
CA LEU A 114 -3.99 4.53 14.56
C LEU A 114 -3.71 4.79 16.06
N PRO A 115 -4.27 5.85 16.67
CA PRO A 115 -4.17 6.09 18.11
C PRO A 115 -4.76 4.92 18.93
N GLN A 116 -4.16 4.61 20.08
CA GLN A 116 -4.60 3.49 20.94
C GLN A 116 -6.10 3.54 21.28
N ARG A 117 -6.64 4.73 21.57
CA ARG A 117 -8.07 4.92 21.84
C ARG A 117 -8.95 4.52 20.65
N VAL A 118 -8.49 4.80 19.43
CA VAL A 118 -9.21 4.43 18.20
C VAL A 118 -9.18 2.92 18.02
N ARG A 119 -8.03 2.26 18.26
CA ARG A 119 -7.91 0.79 18.21
C ARG A 119 -8.82 0.10 19.23
N ALA A 120 -8.83 0.59 20.46
CA ALA A 120 -9.70 0.08 21.51
C ALA A 120 -11.18 0.25 21.15
N ASN A 121 -11.58 1.42 20.65
CA ASN A 121 -12.95 1.64 20.19
C ASN A 121 -13.31 0.75 18.98
N LEU A 122 -12.35 0.50 18.08
CA LEU A 122 -12.57 -0.37 16.93
C LEU A 122 -12.80 -1.81 17.37
N LEU A 123 -12.02 -2.31 18.32
CA LEU A 123 -12.19 -3.63 18.91
C LEU A 123 -13.55 -3.77 19.59
N LEU A 124 -13.99 -2.76 20.36
CA LEU A 124 -15.31 -2.77 21.02
C LEU A 124 -16.47 -2.65 20.04
N LYS A 125 -16.34 -1.85 18.99
CA LYS A 125 -17.39 -1.63 18.00
C LYS A 125 -17.55 -2.84 17.07
N ASN A 126 -16.44 -3.50 16.73
CA ASN A 126 -16.43 -4.55 15.73
C ASN A 126 -16.49 -5.96 16.32
N SER A 127 -16.44 -6.12 17.65
CA SER A 127 -16.58 -7.40 18.35
C SER A 127 -18.00 -7.97 18.37
N ASN A 128 -18.99 -7.24 17.84
CA ASN A 128 -20.40 -7.64 17.80
C ASN A 128 -20.98 -8.00 19.18
N MET A 129 -20.51 -7.31 20.23
CA MET A 129 -20.99 -7.44 21.59
C MET A 129 -22.26 -6.62 21.83
N SER A 130 -23.11 -7.09 22.73
CA SER A 130 -24.33 -6.39 23.15
C SER A 130 -24.00 -5.10 23.90
N ASP A 131 -24.97 -4.19 23.98
CA ASP A 131 -24.82 -2.93 24.72
C ASP A 131 -24.53 -3.16 26.21
N MET A 132 -25.05 -4.25 26.78
CA MET A 132 -24.79 -4.66 28.15
C MET A 132 -23.33 -5.08 28.34
N GLU A 133 -22.81 -5.95 27.48
CA GLU A 133 -21.41 -6.40 27.52
C GLU A 133 -20.46 -5.21 27.30
N ARG A 134 -20.78 -4.34 26.34
CA ARG A 134 -20.02 -3.11 26.09
C ARG A 134 -19.98 -2.21 27.32
N SER A 135 -21.09 -2.05 28.02
CA SER A 135 -21.18 -1.24 29.24
C SER A 135 -20.34 -1.83 30.38
N ILE A 136 -20.36 -3.15 30.54
CA ILE A 136 -19.53 -3.85 31.54
C ILE A 136 -18.04 -3.65 31.24
N VAL A 137 -17.63 -3.81 29.99
CA VAL A 137 -16.22 -3.60 29.58
C VAL A 137 -15.78 -2.15 29.80
N LEU A 138 -16.63 -1.17 29.47
CA LEU A 138 -16.31 0.24 29.71
C LEU A 138 -16.28 0.60 31.20
N ALA A 139 -17.08 -0.07 32.04
CA ALA A 139 -17.09 0.14 33.48
C ALA A 139 -15.86 -0.48 34.18
N THR A 140 -15.32 -1.59 33.64
CA THR A 140 -14.12 -2.26 34.18
C THR A 140 -12.82 -1.69 33.63
N THR A 141 -12.84 -1.11 32.42
CA THR A 141 -11.69 -0.38 31.89
C THR A 141 -11.62 0.98 32.57
N SER A 142 -10.64 1.17 33.45
CA SER A 142 -10.36 2.47 34.10
C SER A 142 -10.25 3.59 33.05
N ARG A 143 -10.38 4.88 33.44
CA ARG A 143 -10.48 6.08 32.55
C ARG A 143 -9.55 6.17 31.31
N ASN A 144 -8.52 5.33 31.19
CA ASN A 144 -7.72 5.15 30.00
C ASN A 144 -8.11 3.87 29.23
N LEU A 145 -8.64 4.04 28.02
CA LEU A 145 -8.71 2.98 27.00
C LEU A 145 -7.28 2.70 26.48
N GLU A 146 -6.46 2.04 27.30
CA GLU A 146 -5.12 1.60 26.93
C GLU A 146 -5.24 0.33 26.09
N PHE A 147 -4.75 0.40 24.85
CA PHE A 147 -4.65 -0.78 23.99
C PHE A 147 -3.24 -1.35 24.15
N ASN A 148 -3.11 -2.38 24.98
CA ASN A 148 -1.84 -3.07 25.15
C ASN A 148 -1.52 -3.87 23.89
N ALA A 149 -0.52 -3.39 23.14
CA ALA A 149 0.04 -4.08 21.99
C ALA A 149 0.89 -5.30 22.39
N ILE A 150 1.19 -5.47 23.68
CA ILE A 150 2.06 -6.52 24.20
C ILE A 150 1.37 -7.20 25.38
N ALA A 151 1.01 -8.46 25.17
CA ALA A 151 1.00 -9.48 26.20
C ALA A 151 1.41 -10.77 25.48
N ASP A 152 2.58 -11.28 25.85
CA ASP A 152 3.07 -12.62 25.49
C ASP A 152 1.98 -13.70 25.70
#